data_AF-A0A059E691-F1
#
_entry.id   AF-A0A059E691-F1
#
_cell.length_a   1.000
_cell.length_b   1.000
_cell.length_c   1.000
_cell.angle_alpha   90.00
_cell.angle_beta   90.00
_cell.angle_gamma   90.00
#
_symmetry.space_group_name_H-M   'P 1'
#
loop_
_entity.id
_entity.type
_entity.pdbx_description
1 polymer ?
#
loop_
_entity_poly.entity_id
_entity_poly.type
_entity_poly.pdbx_seq_one_letter_code
_entity_poly.pdbx_strand_id
1 'polypeptide(L)' 'MAVLVIAEHDNASLNDATHKVVTAAAKFGGDVDILVAGEGAGDVAQGCPR' A
#
# COMPACT_ATOMS: atom_id res chain seq x y z
N MET A 1 -17.16 -2.67 2.02
CA MET A 1 -16.81 -2.01 0.73
C MET A 1 -15.31 -2.10 0.64
N ALA A 2 -14.77 -2.83 -0.34
CA ALA A 2 -13.34 -3.11 -0.41
C ALA A 2 -12.62 -2.04 -1.22
N VAL A 3 -11.55 -1.46 -0.67
CA VAL A 3 -10.70 -0.48 -1.35
C VAL A 3 -9.38 -1.17 -1.66
N LEU A 4 -9.15 -1.46 -2.95
CA LEU A 4 -7.89 -2.02 -3.42
C LEU A 4 -6.90 -0.89 -3.73
N VAL A 5 -5.83 -0.80 -2.96
CA VAL A 5 -4.73 0.15 -3.14
C VAL A 5 -3.55 -0.58 -3.78
N ILE A 6 -3.21 -0.17 -5.00
CA ILE A 6 -2.00 -0.66 -5.67
C ILE A 6 -0.82 0.14 -5.14
N ALA A 7 0.09 -0.55 -4.46
CA ALA A 7 1.27 0.05 -3.87
C ALA A 7 2.39 0.12 -4.90
N GLU A 8 2.79 1.35 -5.24
CA GLU A 8 3.96 1.65 -6.05
C GLU A 8 5.19 1.70 -5.14
N HIS A 9 6.29 1.07 -5.58
CA HIS A 9 7.50 0.92 -4.77
C HIS A 9 8.76 0.89 -5.65
N ASP A 10 9.83 1.52 -5.16
CA ASP A 10 11.12 1.57 -5.83
C ASP A 10 12.08 0.53 -5.23
N ASN A 11 11.79 -0.77 -5.37
CA ASN A 11 12.62 -1.95 -4.96
C ASN A 11 13.21 -1.95 -3.51
N ALA A 12 12.96 -0.93 -2.71
CA ALA A 12 13.55 -0.66 -1.41
C ALA A 12 12.55 0.02 -0.46
N SER A 13 11.67 0.86 -1.00
CA SER A 13 10.72 1.66 -0.20
C SER A 13 9.38 1.83 -0.93
N LEU A 14 8.29 1.94 -0.17
CA LEU A 14 7.01 2.40 -0.70
C LEU A 14 7.13 3.86 -1.15
N ASN A 15 6.56 4.18 -2.30
CA ASN A 15 6.47 5.55 -2.78
C ASN A 15 5.47 6.37 -1.92
N ASP A 16 5.72 7.66 -1.76
CA ASP A 16 4.84 8.61 -1.05
C ASP A 16 3.40 8.59 -1.60
N ALA A 17 3.25 8.30 -2.89
CA ALA A 17 1.96 8.11 -3.53
C ALA A 17 1.12 7.04 -2.82
N THR A 18 1.71 5.90 -2.47
CA THR A 18 1.03 4.80 -1.78
C THR A 18 0.57 5.24 -0.39
N HIS A 19 1.39 6.00 0.34
CA HIS A 19 1.02 6.54 1.66
C HIS A 19 -0.23 7.43 1.60
N LYS A 20 -0.34 8.28 0.58
CA LYS A 20 -1.52 9.14 0.41
C LYS A 20 -2.77 8.34 0.08
N VAL A 21 -2.63 7.32 -0.77
CA VAL A 21 -3.76 6.45 -1.14
C VAL A 21 -4.23 5.61 0.05
N VAL A 22 -3.32 5.03 0.85
CA VAL A 22 -3.67 4.32 2.08
C VAL A 22 -4.36 5.24 3.09
N THR A 23 -3.86 6.45 3.27
CA THR A 23 -4.49 7.43 4.19
C THR A 23 -5.88 7.86 3.70
N ALA A 24 -6.07 7.99 2.39
CA ALA A 24 -7.38 8.27 1.81
C ALA A 24 -8.33 7.07 1.98
N ALA A 25 -7.85 5.85 1.71
CA ALA A 25 -8.60 4.61 1.87
C ALA A 25 -9.02 4.39 3.34
N ALA A 26 -8.14 4.68 4.29
CA ALA A 26 -8.47 4.64 5.73
C ALA A 26 -9.61 5.61 6.10
N LYS A 27 -9.66 6.79 5.47
CA LYS A 27 -10.76 7.76 5.66
C LYS A 27 -12.08 7.32 5.03
N PHE A 28 -12.05 6.43 4.04
CA PHE A 28 -13.27 5.86 3.45
C PHE A 28 -13.98 4.86 4.37
N GLY A 29 -13.35 4.39 5.45
CA GLY A 29 -14.03 3.61 6.50
C GLY A 29 -14.48 2.21 6.06
N GLY A 30 -13.68 1.53 5.25
CA GLY A 30 -13.90 0.15 4.81
C GLY A 30 -12.59 -0.65 4.80
N ASP A 31 -12.69 -1.94 4.49
CA ASP A 31 -11.54 -2.84 4.36
C ASP A 31 -10.61 -2.33 3.24
N VAL A 32 -9.34 -2.08 3.59
CA VAL A 32 -8.30 -1.61 2.67
C VAL A 32 -7.36 -2.76 2.37
N ASP A 33 -7.39 -3.24 1.13
CA ASP A 33 -6.48 -4.25 0.62
C ASP A 33 -5.31 -3.56 -0.09
N ILE A 34 -4.07 -3.80 0.36
CA ILE A 34 -2.88 -3.21 -0.25
C ILE A 34 -2.18 -4.29 -1.08
N LEU A 35 -2.12 -4.09 -2.40
CA LEU A 35 -1.45 -4.99 -3.33
C LEU A 35 -0.11 -4.39 -3.77
N VAL A 36 0.97 -5.00 -3.30
CA VAL A 36 2.35 -4.67 -3.70
C VAL A 36 2.79 -5.71 -4.74
N ALA A 37 3.10 -5.28 -5.96
CA ALA A 37 3.53 -6.17 -7.03
C ALA A 37 4.87 -5.69 -7.61
N GLY A 38 5.92 -6.53 -7.49
CA GLY A 38 7.26 -6.22 -7.98
C GLY A 38 8.34 -7.09 -7.34
N GLU A 39 9.57 -6.98 -7.86
CA GLU A 39 10.76 -7.61 -7.27
C GLU A 39 11.05 -6.94 -5.90
N GLY A 40 11.20 -7.72 -4.83
CA GLY A 40 11.36 -7.18 -3.47
C GLY A 40 10.05 -6.78 -2.76
N ALA A 41 8.87 -7.06 -3.36
CA ALA A 41 7.57 -6.74 -2.74
C ALA A 41 7.37 -7.34 -1.33
N GLY A 42 8.05 -8.44 -0.99
CA GLY A 42 7.98 -9.07 0.33
C GLY A 42 8.60 -8.24 1.46
N ASP A 43 9.72 -7.56 1.19
CA ASP A 43 10.37 -6.65 2.14
C ASP A 43 9.58 -5.34 2.29
N VAL A 44 9.07 -4.84 1.17
CA VAL A 44 8.26 -3.63 1.09
C VAL A 44 6.91 -3.83 1.79
N ALA A 45 6.26 -4.99 1.62
CA ALA A 45 5.00 -5.33 2.28
C ALA A 45 5.16 -5.50 3.80
N GLN A 46 6.30 -5.98 4.29
CA GLN A 46 6.59 -6.05 5.73
C GLN A 46 6.76 -4.66 6.37
N GLY A 47 7.26 -3.69 5.61
CA GLY A 47 7.38 -2.29 6.06
C GLY A 47 6.04 -1.55 6.07
N CYS A 48 4.99 -2.10 5.47
CA CYS A 48 3.68 -1.47 5.45
C CYS A 48 2.99 -1.60 6.84
N PRO A 49 2.61 -0.48 7.49
CA PRO A 49 1.89 -0.54 8.76
C PRO A 49 0.51 -1.17 8.55
N ARG A 50 0.16 -2.08 9.47
CA ARG A 50 -1.10 -2.84 9.46
C ARG A 50 -2.31 -1.97 9.75
#